data_AF-A0A9D8JY49-F1
#
_entry.id   AF-A0A9D8JY49-F1
#
_cell.length_a   1.000
_cell.length_b   1.000
_cell.length_c   1.000
_cell.angle_alpha   90.00
_cell.angle_beta   90.00
_cell.angle_gamma   90.00
#
_symmetry.space_group_name_H-M   'P 1'
#
loop_
_entity.id
_entity.type
_entity.pdbx_description
1 polymer ?
#
loop_
_entity_poly.entity_id
_entity_poly.type
_entity_poly.pdbx_seq_one_letter_code
_entity_poly.pdbx_strand_id
1 'polypeptide(L)' 'MDNLEDIWQALLSEDRGLIRRVWGDLTDEEAKAVITHLRKIVEDETYSEEQRRAAQAALDAIHEAG' A
#
# COMPACT_ATOMS: atom_id res chain seq x y z
N MET A 1 -19.24 -6.45 -3.76
CA MET A 1 -18.15 -6.99 -2.93
C MET A 1 -17.02 -6.01 -3.09
N ASP A 2 -16.58 -5.44 -1.98
CA ASP A 2 -15.95 -4.13 -1.92
C ASP A 2 -14.55 -4.10 -2.54
N ASN A 3 -14.41 -3.36 -3.65
CA ASN A 3 -13.14 -3.10 -4.36
C ASN A 3 -12.02 -2.63 -3.41
N LEU A 4 -12.38 -1.99 -2.30
CA LEU A 4 -11.41 -1.46 -1.33
C LEU A 4 -10.63 -2.56 -0.60
N GLU A 5 -11.26 -3.67 -0.22
CA GLU A 5 -10.57 -4.75 0.50
C GLU A 5 -9.57 -5.45 -0.42
N ASP A 6 -9.94 -5.69 -1.67
CA ASP A 6 -9.05 -6.26 -2.70
C ASP A 6 -7.85 -5.34 -2.98
N ILE A 7 -8.07 -4.02 -3.02
CA ILE A 7 -7.00 -3.03 -3.15
C ILE A 7 -6.03 -3.11 -1.97
N TRP A 8 -6.53 -3.19 -0.73
CA TRP A 8 -5.66 -3.29 0.44
C TRP A 8 -4.92 -4.62 0.52
N GLN A 9 -5.57 -5.73 0.19
CA GLN A 9 -4.89 -7.03 0.10
C GLN A 9 -3.78 -7.00 -0.95
N ALA A 10 -4.03 -6.40 -2.11
CA ALA A 10 -3.03 -6.25 -3.16
C ALA A 10 -1.85 -5.36 -2.70
N LEU A 11 -2.13 -4.21 -2.09
CA LEU A 11 -1.11 -3.28 -1.61
C LEU A 11 -0.26 -3.87 -0.48
N LEU A 12 -0.84 -4.67 0.40
CA LEU A 12 -0.16 -5.29 1.53
C LEU A 12 0.35 -6.72 1.25
N SER A 13 0.30 -7.17 0.00
CA SER A 13 0.70 -8.54 -0.40
C SER A 13 2.21 -8.79 -0.38
N GLU A 14 3.03 -7.74 -0.25
CA GLU A 14 4.48 -7.77 -0.50
C GLU A 14 4.87 -8.13 -1.96
N ASP A 15 3.90 -8.37 -2.86
CA ASP A 15 4.14 -8.63 -4.28
C ASP A 15 4.24 -7.31 -5.06
N ARG A 16 5.46 -6.97 -5.46
CA ARG A 16 5.76 -5.73 -6.20
C ARG A 16 4.96 -5.60 -7.49
N GLY A 17 4.70 -6.71 -8.20
CA GLY A 17 3.94 -6.68 -9.45
C GLY A 17 2.47 -6.34 -9.20
N LEU A 18 1.88 -6.96 -8.18
CA LEU A 18 0.50 -6.71 -7.79
C LEU A 18 0.31 -5.29 -7.22
N ILE A 19 1.23 -4.85 -6.35
CA ILE A 19 1.23 -3.50 -5.79
C ILE A 19 1.25 -2.45 -6.91
N ARG A 20 2.17 -2.57 -7.86
CA ARG A 20 2.29 -1.62 -8.98
C ARG A 20 1.07 -1.60 -9.88
N ARG A 21 0.49 -2.77 -10.14
CA ARG A 21 -0.73 -2.89 -10.95
C ARG A 21 -1.87 -2.10 -10.32
N VAL A 22 -2.17 -2.38 -9.05
CA VAL A 22 -3.28 -1.71 -8.35
C VAL A 22 -2.97 -0.23 -8.14
N TRP A 23 -1.72 0.12 -7.83
CA TRP A 23 -1.28 1.52 -7.72
C TRP A 23 -1.53 2.32 -9.00
N GLY A 24 -1.27 1.73 -10.17
CA GLY A 24 -1.50 2.38 -11.47
C GLY A 24 -2.97 2.60 -11.82
N ASP A 25 -3.89 1.88 -11.16
CA ASP A 25 -5.33 2.01 -11.37
C ASP A 25 -5.97 3.08 -10.44
N LEU A 26 -5.23 3.59 -9.45
CA LEU A 26 -5.70 4.61 -8.52
C LEU A 26 -5.70 6.00 -9.15
N THR A 27 -6.71 6.81 -8.81
CA THR A 27 -6.70 8.25 -9.08
C THR A 27 -5.69 8.97 -8.19
N ASP A 28 -5.32 10.21 -8.55
CA ASP A 28 -4.41 11.04 -7.75
C ASP A 28 -4.89 11.24 -6.29
N GLU A 29 -6.20 11.31 -6.07
CA GLU A 29 -6.78 11.47 -4.74
C GLU A 29 -6.66 10.18 -3.92
N GLU A 30 -6.97 9.04 -4.52
CA GLU A 30 -6.84 7.72 -3.90
C GLU A 30 -5.38 7.39 -3.61
N ALA A 31 -4.48 7.67 -4.55
CA ALA A 31 -3.04 7.50 -4.42
C ALA A 31 -2.50 8.28 -3.20
N LYS A 32 -2.91 9.55 -3.04
CA LYS A 32 -2.53 10.37 -1.87
C LYS A 32 -3.05 9.78 -0.57
N ALA A 33 -4.30 9.33 -0.55
CA ALA A 33 -4.90 8.70 0.63
C ALA A 33 -4.17 7.41 1.01
N VAL A 34 -3.84 6.57 0.02
CA VAL A 34 -3.09 5.33 0.21
C VAL A 34 -1.69 5.59 0.76
N ILE A 35 -0.90 6.49 0.17
CA ILE A 35 0.44 6.83 0.68
C ILE A 35 0.38 7.32 2.13
N THR A 36 -0.60 8.18 2.44
CA THR A 36 -0.79 8.72 3.79
C THR A 36 -1.09 7.60 4.78
N HIS A 37 -1.94 6.65 4.40
CA HIS A 37 -2.30 5.53 5.25
C HIS A 37 -1.14 4.54 5.44
N LEU A 38 -0.41 4.20 4.38
CA LEU A 38 0.76 3.32 4.45
C LEU A 38 1.85 3.90 5.37
N ARG A 39 2.13 5.20 5.27
CA ARG A 39 3.07 5.88 6.18
C ARG A 39 2.62 5.80 7.64
N LYS A 40 1.33 6.01 7.89
CA LYS A 40 0.76 5.86 9.23
C LYS A 40 0.99 4.45 9.77
N ILE A 41 0.77 3.41 8.96
CA ILE A 41 1.01 2.02 9.39
C ILE A 41 2.48 1.81 9.77
N VAL A 42 3.43 2.31 8.97
CA VAL A 42 4.88 2.16 9.22
C VAL A 42 5.31 2.86 10.52
N GLU A 43 4.79 4.05 10.80
CA GLU A 43 5.17 4.89 11.94
C GLU A 43 4.48 4.49 13.25
N ASP A 44 3.27 3.93 13.17
CA ASP A 44 2.46 3.60 14.33
C ASP A 44 2.82 2.21 14.90
N GLU A 45 3.46 2.22 16.07
CA GLU A 45 3.91 1.01 16.78
C GLU A 45 2.75 0.12 17.28
N THR A 46 1.50 0.58 17.19
CA THR A 46 0.34 -0.27 17.51
C THR A 46 0.06 -1.32 16.44
N TYR A 47 0.61 -1.17 15.23
CA TYR A 47 0.56 -2.20 14.20
C TYR A 47 1.63 -3.27 14.42
N SER A 48 1.32 -4.49 13.99
CA SER A 48 2.28 -5.60 14.05
C SER A 48 3.49 -5.36 13.15
N GLU A 49 4.63 -5.99 13.48
CA GLU A 49 5.84 -5.93 12.63
C GLU A 49 5.58 -6.39 11.19
N GLU A 50 4.70 -7.37 11.01
CA GLU A 50 4.26 -7.85 9.69
C GLU A 50 3.52 -6.78 8.91
N GLN A 51 2.56 -6.09 9.52
CA GLN A 51 1.83 -5.00 8.87
C GLN A 51 2.74 -3.82 8.52
N ARG A 52 3.66 -3.47 9.42
CA ARG A 52 4.65 -2.41 9.19
C ARG A 52 5.58 -2.77 8.03
N ARG A 53 6.06 -4.00 7.98
CA ARG A 53 6.88 -4.51 6.87
C ARG A 53 6.12 -4.50 5.54
N ALA A 54 4.89 -4.99 5.52
CA ALA A 54 4.06 -5.01 4.32
C ALA A 54 3.78 -3.58 3.81
N ALA A 55 3.48 -2.64 4.71
CA ALA A 55 3.28 -1.24 4.34
C ALA A 55 4.56 -0.57 3.81
N GLN A 56 5.73 -0.88 4.39
CA GLN A 56 7.01 -0.40 3.88
C GLN A 56 7.31 -0.97 2.48
N ALA A 57 7.08 -2.28 2.27
CA ALA A 57 7.25 -2.92 0.97
C ALA A 57 6.35 -2.28 -0.10
N ALA A 58 5.13 -1.89 0.26
CA ALA A 58 4.22 -1.16 -0.61
C ALA A 58 4.79 0.21 -1.00
N LEU A 59 5.26 1.00 -0.02
CA LEU A 59 5.87 2.31 -0.27
C LEU A 59 7.11 2.22 -1.17
N ASP A 60 7.95 1.21 -0.96
CA ASP A 60 9.15 0.97 -1.78
C ASP A 60 8.77 0.64 -3.23
N ALA A 61 7.79 -0.26 -3.42
CA ALA A 61 7.32 -0.66 -4.75
C ALA A 61 6.68 0.50 -5.53
N ILE A 62 5.98 1.40 -4.82
CA ILE A 62 5.38 2.62 -5.37
C ILE A 62 6.47 3.64 -5.76
N HIS A 63 7.48 3.84 -4.91
CA HIS A 63 8.57 4.78 -5.18
C HIS A 63 9.39 4.40 -6.42
N GLU A 64 9.62 3.11 -6.64
CA GLU A 64 10.31 2.59 -7.82
C GLU A 64 9.48 2.66 -9.12
N ALA A 65 8.18 2.92 -9.04
CA ALA A 65 7.27 2.96 -10.19
C ALA A 65 7.08 4.36 -10.79
N GLY A 66 7.49 5.42 -10.07
CA GLY A 66 7.49 6.81 -10.54
C GLY A 66 8.83 7.24 -11.11
#